data_AF-A0A7C7SS09-F1
#
_entry.id   AF-A0A7C7SS09-F1
#
_cell.length_a   1.000
_cell.length_b   1.000
_cell.length_c   1.000
_cell.angle_alpha   90.00
_cell.angle_beta   90.00
_cell.angle_gamma   90.00
#
_symmetry.space_group_name_H-M   'P 1'
#
loop_
_entity.id
_entity.type
_entity.pdbx_description
1 polymer ?
#
loop_
_entity_poly.entity_id
_entity_poly.type
_entity_poly.pdbx_seq_one_letter_code
_entity_poly.pdbx_strand_id
1 'polypeptide(L)'
;MTHRNVVLACMLALVGVATWVQGQDKEPTPAGEPPTNRYQDMAREIANEYGTSTPTTPSLLGVQPETNLPSILRRAKPPEGQVNNSGPKRPQTSYRSASRPRPVPTEITPRGVGRTDEPQGIVDSTAAPLAAPTRSRSVVPTPGYAASVAPAATGGQLKLSVRSPQLQLNALGPDAITIGKPAQYRIQLSNLASSDADGIMVRASLPESVVISRLEPAVGVAEKITDEEGSIAWTIDRLKGQQTAVLTVTLIPNVDEPIKLNIDWALRPQSLLATIAVQRPDLRIAIDGPDSVLHGESHIFAIRVQNPGTGPARNVELTLSTGDSAPLVKDIGTIGAGKEEVIRVELIAREAGNLDVFASAVSDDLKTESRKEVLVRQAKLEIEVMGPPIKFANTDGGYRVVVSNRGDSAAKDVLVKIKLPVGCRLISASQNAAEQAGHVQWTIPELNPDQDVVFDLKCLFEAAGDQQISAAVKSGLLQSIDTFSTRVEAIADLKMLVNDPTGPRPIGEEVTYEIEITNRGTKAAFNVKVLGQFSSGIEPIRTKGHTSKLLSGQVVFNPIPRIDPGKTVKLTIIAQANKPGNLIFRAAVECLDPETKLSVEDSTRYFGSQVSTTPRPTRVGRNDGPQSR
;
A
#
# COMPACT_ATOMS: atom_id res chain seq x y z
N MET A 1 7.02 -33.15 -37.10
CA MET A 1 6.16 -34.16 -36.45
C MET A 1 6.70 -34.43 -35.05
N THR A 2 5.79 -34.76 -34.11
CA THR A 2 5.96 -35.57 -32.88
C THR A 2 7.18 -36.51 -32.84
N HIS A 3 7.84 -36.85 -31.72
CA HIS A 3 7.61 -36.73 -30.26
C HIS A 3 9.01 -36.85 -29.55
N ARG A 4 9.26 -36.93 -28.22
CA ARG A 4 8.45 -37.23 -27.00
C ARG A 4 9.13 -36.66 -25.73
N ASN A 5 8.40 -36.61 -24.61
CA ASN A 5 8.89 -36.15 -23.30
C ASN A 5 9.79 -37.17 -22.59
N VAL A 6 10.61 -36.68 -21.63
CA VAL A 6 11.12 -37.45 -20.49
C VAL A 6 10.83 -36.66 -19.21
N VAL A 7 10.26 -37.32 -18.20
CA VAL A 7 10.17 -36.84 -16.81
C VAL A 7 10.93 -37.87 -15.97
N LEU A 8 11.74 -37.42 -15.02
CA LEU A 8 12.52 -38.30 -14.15
C LEU A 8 12.07 -38.16 -12.70
N ALA A 9 11.79 -39.30 -12.06
CA ALA A 9 11.53 -39.40 -10.62
C ALA A 9 12.22 -40.67 -10.10
N CYS A 10 12.92 -40.56 -8.97
CA CYS A 10 13.55 -41.69 -8.30
C CYS A 10 13.25 -41.64 -6.80
N MET A 11 12.47 -42.60 -6.31
CA MET A 11 12.58 -43.03 -4.91
C MET A 11 13.79 -43.96 -4.78
N LEU A 12 14.40 -43.97 -3.60
CA LEU A 12 15.19 -45.10 -3.12
C LEU A 12 14.94 -45.27 -1.62
N ALA A 13 14.71 -46.50 -1.20
CA ALA A 13 14.43 -46.86 0.19
C ALA A 13 15.46 -47.88 0.68
N LEU A 14 15.73 -47.87 1.99
CA LEU A 14 16.46 -48.94 2.67
C LEU A 14 15.91 -49.13 4.08
N VAL A 15 15.95 -50.38 4.55
CA VAL A 15 15.31 -50.83 5.78
C VAL A 15 16.37 -51.25 6.79
N GLY A 16 16.14 -50.92 8.07
CA GLY A 16 16.91 -51.43 9.21
C GLY A 16 16.02 -51.57 10.42
N VAL A 17 15.97 -52.76 11.03
CA VAL A 17 15.16 -53.06 12.21
C VAL A 17 16.08 -53.57 13.33
N ALA A 18 16.00 -52.95 14.51
CA ALA A 18 16.55 -53.50 15.74
C ALA A 18 15.74 -53.00 16.94
N THR A 19 15.17 -53.92 17.72
CA THR A 19 14.47 -53.65 18.98
C THR A 19 15.31 -54.08 20.17
N TRP A 20 15.43 -53.25 21.21
CA TRP A 20 15.77 -53.69 22.58
C TRP A 20 15.05 -52.82 23.63
N VAL A 21 15.20 -53.18 24.91
CA VAL A 21 14.11 -53.11 25.91
C VAL A 21 14.49 -52.37 27.20
N GLN A 22 13.50 -51.67 27.77
CA GLN A 22 13.36 -51.16 29.15
C GLN A 22 14.28 -50.03 29.67
N GLY A 23 13.67 -49.22 30.54
CA GLY A 23 14.29 -48.15 31.34
C GLY A 23 13.22 -47.19 31.88
N GLN A 24 12.56 -47.54 33.00
CA GLN A 24 11.76 -46.57 33.76
C GLN A 24 12.68 -45.82 34.73
N ASP A 25 12.44 -44.52 34.92
CA ASP A 25 12.50 -43.96 36.27
C ASP A 25 11.57 -42.75 36.43
N LYS A 26 11.44 -42.23 37.66
CA LYS A 26 10.30 -41.41 38.10
C LYS A 26 10.50 -39.89 38.09
N GLU A 27 9.35 -39.22 38.08
CA GLU A 27 9.05 -37.84 38.48
C GLU A 27 9.84 -37.32 39.70
N PRO A 28 10.09 -35.99 39.80
CA PRO A 28 9.04 -35.15 40.40
C PRO A 28 8.80 -33.77 39.76
N THR A 29 7.60 -33.24 39.97
CA THR A 29 7.15 -31.89 39.64
C THR A 29 7.67 -30.81 40.61
N PRO A 30 7.90 -29.57 40.15
CA PRO A 30 7.91 -28.37 40.98
C PRO A 30 6.72 -27.42 40.71
N ALA A 31 6.41 -26.61 41.72
CA ALA A 31 5.26 -25.72 41.88
C ALA A 31 4.88 -24.80 40.69
N GLY A 32 3.58 -24.47 40.60
CA GLY A 32 2.97 -23.73 39.49
C GLY A 32 3.25 -22.21 39.43
N GLU A 33 3.10 -21.68 38.22
CA GLU A 33 3.17 -20.26 37.87
C GLU A 33 1.85 -19.50 38.16
N PRO A 34 1.89 -18.15 38.30
CA PRO A 34 0.70 -17.33 38.52
C PRO A 34 -0.15 -17.15 37.24
N PRO A 35 -1.49 -16.97 37.37
CA PRO A 35 -2.41 -16.99 36.22
C PRO A 35 -2.41 -15.67 35.42
N THR A 36 -1.62 -15.61 34.34
CA THR A 36 -1.58 -14.45 33.43
C THR A 36 -1.77 -14.86 31.96
N ASN A 37 -2.99 -15.25 31.54
CA ASN A 37 -3.36 -15.13 30.11
C ASN A 37 -4.87 -15.15 29.74
N ARG A 38 -5.78 -14.67 30.61
CA ARG A 38 -7.24 -14.71 30.34
C ARG A 38 -7.69 -14.00 29.03
N TYR A 39 -6.86 -13.11 28.48
CA TYR A 39 -7.12 -12.43 27.22
C TYR A 39 -6.91 -13.31 25.97
N GLN A 40 -5.91 -14.21 25.96
CA GLN A 40 -5.63 -15.04 24.78
C GLN A 40 -6.64 -16.17 24.59
N ASP A 41 -7.18 -16.73 25.68
CA ASP A 41 -8.16 -17.82 25.57
C ASP A 41 -9.55 -17.32 25.13
N MET A 42 -9.97 -16.11 25.53
CA MET A 42 -11.19 -15.49 24.97
C MET A 42 -11.04 -15.16 23.48
N ALA A 43 -9.85 -14.73 23.03
CA ALA A 43 -9.59 -14.51 21.60
C ALA A 43 -9.66 -15.83 20.80
N ARG A 44 -9.17 -16.94 21.38
CA ARG A 44 -9.28 -18.29 20.79
C ARG A 44 -10.72 -18.81 20.75
N GLU A 45 -11.52 -18.57 21.79
CA GLU A 45 -12.92 -18.98 21.83
C GLU A 45 -13.73 -18.34 20.70
N ILE A 46 -13.53 -17.05 20.44
CA ILE A 46 -14.16 -16.34 19.31
C ILE A 46 -13.57 -16.79 17.96
N ALA A 47 -12.25 -17.01 17.86
CA ALA A 47 -11.63 -17.47 16.62
C ALA A 47 -12.13 -18.86 16.17
N ASN A 48 -12.34 -19.78 17.11
CA ASN A 48 -12.88 -21.12 16.83
C ASN A 48 -14.32 -21.08 16.31
N GLU A 49 -15.14 -20.10 16.70
CA GLU A 49 -16.51 -19.91 16.19
C GLU A 49 -16.55 -19.53 14.69
N TYR A 50 -15.43 -19.04 14.13
CA TYR A 50 -15.31 -18.61 12.72
C TYR A 50 -14.46 -19.53 11.82
N GLY A 51 -14.08 -20.72 12.27
CA GLY A 51 -13.70 -21.83 11.40
C GLY A 51 -12.38 -21.71 10.62
N THR A 52 -11.41 -20.90 11.08
CA THR A 52 -10.10 -20.74 10.42
C THR A 52 -9.02 -21.59 11.07
N SER A 53 -8.52 -22.62 10.37
CA SER A 53 -7.39 -23.44 10.82
C SER A 53 -6.02 -22.81 10.49
N THR A 54 -5.19 -22.61 11.51
CA THR A 54 -3.79 -22.15 11.36
C THR A 54 -2.82 -23.33 11.23
N PRO A 55 -1.91 -23.36 10.25
CA PRO A 55 -0.88 -24.41 10.15
C PRO A 55 0.25 -24.18 11.16
N THR A 56 0.55 -25.19 11.97
CA THR A 56 1.66 -25.17 12.94
C THR A 56 3.02 -25.30 12.24
N THR A 57 3.99 -24.48 12.62
CA THR A 57 5.41 -24.60 12.22
C THR A 57 6.27 -24.75 13.48
N PRO A 58 7.21 -25.71 13.56
CA PRO A 58 7.94 -26.01 14.80
C PRO A 58 9.09 -25.04 15.09
N SER A 59 9.34 -24.79 16.38
CA SER A 59 10.47 -23.98 16.86
C SER A 59 11.77 -24.79 16.90
N LEU A 60 12.90 -24.11 16.71
CA LEU A 60 14.26 -24.65 16.93
C LEU A 60 15.01 -23.85 17.99
N LEU A 61 16.08 -24.45 18.53
CA LEU A 61 16.76 -24.00 19.75
C LEU A 61 17.52 -22.68 19.58
N GLY A 62 17.61 -21.92 20.67
CA GLY A 62 18.39 -20.69 20.77
C GLY A 62 19.85 -20.89 21.17
N VAL A 63 20.65 -19.83 21.04
CA VAL A 63 22.06 -19.74 21.46
C VAL A 63 22.27 -18.39 22.16
N GLN A 64 23.04 -18.36 23.25
CA GLN A 64 23.37 -17.13 23.98
C GLN A 64 24.64 -16.45 23.41
N PRO A 65 24.75 -15.11 23.48
CA PRO A 65 26.00 -14.39 23.23
C PRO A 65 26.81 -14.21 24.52
N GLU A 66 28.12 -14.48 24.48
CA GLU A 66 29.06 -13.99 25.50
C GLU A 66 29.83 -12.75 25.01
N THR A 67 30.08 -11.82 25.93
CA THR A 67 30.93 -10.65 25.72
C THR A 67 32.40 -10.97 25.93
N ASN A 68 33.31 -10.38 25.13
CA ASN A 68 34.50 -9.75 25.71
C ASN A 68 35.20 -8.76 24.75
N LEU A 69 35.80 -7.73 25.36
CA LEU A 69 36.70 -6.72 24.80
C LEU A 69 37.88 -6.64 25.78
N PRO A 70 39.14 -6.43 25.35
CA PRO A 70 39.56 -5.03 25.16
C PRO A 70 40.68 -4.79 24.13
N SER A 71 40.91 -3.51 23.80
CA SER A 71 42.22 -2.99 23.37
C SER A 71 42.30 -1.47 23.64
N ILE A 72 43.41 -1.01 24.22
CA ILE A 72 43.65 0.41 24.56
C ILE A 72 45.09 0.78 24.20
N LEU A 73 45.29 1.86 23.44
CA LEU A 73 46.53 2.65 23.47
C LEU A 73 46.24 4.14 23.17
N ARG A 74 46.90 5.04 23.91
CA ARG A 74 46.95 6.52 23.70
C ARG A 74 48.20 6.84 22.83
N ARG A 75 48.48 8.02 22.26
CA ARG A 75 48.12 9.47 22.44
C ARG A 75 48.30 10.14 21.02
N ALA A 76 48.29 11.45 20.67
CA ALA A 76 48.27 12.77 21.34
C ALA A 76 47.72 13.89 20.40
N LYS A 77 47.89 15.18 20.77
CA LYS A 77 47.42 16.43 20.10
C LYS A 77 48.11 17.66 20.80
N PRO A 78 47.87 18.95 20.44
CA PRO A 78 47.87 19.72 19.16
C PRO A 78 49.20 20.58 19.06
N PRO A 79 49.35 21.81 18.45
CA PRO A 79 48.50 23.04 18.32
C PRO A 79 48.01 23.30 16.85
N GLU A 80 47.07 24.19 16.46
CA GLU A 80 46.89 25.68 16.57
C GLU A 80 47.95 26.54 15.82
N GLY A 81 47.62 27.54 14.97
CA GLY A 81 46.32 28.03 14.46
C GLY A 81 46.41 29.30 13.55
N GLN A 82 45.26 29.98 13.33
CA GLN A 82 45.05 31.34 12.76
C GLN A 82 44.89 31.62 11.23
N VAL A 83 44.19 32.74 10.97
CA VAL A 83 43.37 33.18 9.82
C VAL A 83 44.10 34.24 8.95
N ASN A 84 43.83 34.35 7.62
CA ASN A 84 43.41 35.61 6.96
C ASN A 84 43.18 35.59 5.41
N ASN A 85 42.48 36.63 4.94
CA ASN A 85 42.03 36.93 3.56
C ASN A 85 43.12 36.98 2.47
N SER A 86 42.75 36.66 1.21
CA SER A 86 42.53 37.67 0.14
C SER A 86 42.46 37.11 -1.31
N GLY A 87 41.89 37.92 -2.20
CA GLY A 87 42.10 37.93 -3.67
C GLY A 87 41.92 39.37 -4.17
N PRO A 88 41.80 39.67 -5.48
CA PRO A 88 41.96 38.84 -6.69
C PRO A 88 42.97 39.45 -7.70
N LYS A 89 43.18 38.84 -8.89
CA LYS A 89 43.53 39.57 -10.15
C LYS A 89 43.47 38.73 -11.44
N ARG A 90 43.39 39.42 -12.59
CA ARG A 90 43.32 38.91 -13.99
C ARG A 90 43.96 39.94 -14.95
N PRO A 91 44.62 39.52 -16.05
CA PRO A 91 44.35 40.03 -17.42
C PRO A 91 44.07 38.86 -18.42
N GLN A 92 43.27 38.94 -19.50
CA GLN A 92 43.44 39.64 -20.82
C GLN A 92 44.66 39.12 -21.63
N THR A 93 44.62 38.87 -22.97
CA THR A 93 43.62 39.02 -24.08
C THR A 93 43.97 37.98 -25.20
N SER A 94 43.24 37.71 -26.31
CA SER A 94 42.83 38.61 -27.43
C SER A 94 41.93 37.92 -28.52
N TYR A 95 41.21 38.74 -29.32
CA TYR A 95 40.49 38.59 -30.63
C TYR A 95 40.03 37.22 -31.22
N ARG A 96 38.78 36.98 -31.72
CA ARG A 96 37.85 37.58 -32.77
C ARG A 96 37.93 36.78 -34.12
N SER A 97 36.89 36.54 -34.95
CA SER A 97 35.58 37.21 -35.18
C SER A 97 34.49 36.32 -35.86
N ALA A 98 33.24 36.83 -35.89
CA ALA A 98 32.18 36.60 -36.91
C ALA A 98 31.41 35.23 -36.95
N SER A 99 30.11 35.14 -37.34
CA SER A 99 29.05 36.17 -37.54
C SER A 99 27.64 35.57 -37.70
N ARG A 100 26.59 36.28 -37.26
CA ARG A 100 25.19 36.23 -37.80
C ARG A 100 24.51 37.62 -37.71
N PRO A 101 23.44 37.93 -38.49
CA PRO A 101 23.10 39.32 -38.85
C PRO A 101 21.81 39.90 -38.21
N ARG A 102 21.56 41.19 -38.52
CA ARG A 102 20.35 41.99 -38.29
C ARG A 102 19.88 42.61 -39.63
N PRO A 103 18.60 43.03 -39.74
CA PRO A 103 18.25 44.25 -40.47
C PRO A 103 17.38 45.21 -39.63
N VAL A 104 17.24 46.47 -40.07
CA VAL A 104 16.43 47.56 -39.46
C VAL A 104 15.88 48.51 -40.58
N PRO A 105 15.18 49.65 -40.32
CA PRO A 105 13.82 49.97 -40.80
C PRO A 105 13.78 50.92 -42.03
N THR A 106 12.71 51.64 -42.47
CA THR A 106 11.37 52.01 -41.90
C THR A 106 10.25 52.00 -43.01
N GLU A 107 9.13 52.76 -43.10
CA GLU A 107 8.65 54.07 -42.55
C GLU A 107 7.10 54.21 -42.46
N ILE A 108 6.63 55.43 -42.17
CA ILE A 108 5.31 55.95 -41.74
C ILE A 108 4.09 55.88 -42.72
N THR A 109 2.88 56.02 -42.15
CA THR A 109 1.52 56.02 -42.77
C THR A 109 0.90 57.42 -43.01
N PRO A 110 -0.32 57.51 -43.60
CA PRO A 110 -1.43 58.08 -42.80
C PRO A 110 -2.81 57.36 -42.95
N ARG A 111 -3.82 57.87 -42.20
CA ARG A 111 -5.24 57.44 -42.10
C ARG A 111 -6.07 57.87 -43.33
N GLY A 112 -7.31 57.42 -43.61
CA GLY A 112 -8.24 56.46 -42.96
C GLY A 112 -9.73 56.74 -43.37
N VAL A 113 -10.71 56.01 -42.81
CA VAL A 113 -12.19 56.07 -43.11
C VAL A 113 -12.58 55.48 -44.49
N GLY A 114 -13.71 54.77 -44.70
CA GLY A 114 -14.69 54.17 -43.78
C GLY A 114 -16.06 53.84 -44.43
N ARG A 115 -16.76 52.81 -43.92
CA ARG A 115 -18.19 52.40 -44.13
C ARG A 115 -18.72 51.92 -45.51
N THR A 116 -19.25 50.68 -45.46
CA THR A 116 -20.53 50.13 -45.98
C THR A 116 -20.90 50.10 -47.48
N ASP A 117 -21.81 49.14 -47.76
CA ASP A 117 -22.82 49.04 -48.84
C ASP A 117 -22.46 48.45 -50.22
N GLU A 118 -23.02 47.25 -50.42
CA GLU A 118 -23.49 46.61 -51.69
C GLU A 118 -24.79 47.34 -52.19
N PRO A 119 -25.48 46.97 -53.31
CA PRO A 119 -25.23 45.93 -54.33
C PRO A 119 -25.63 46.29 -55.81
N GLN A 120 -25.62 45.26 -56.70
CA GLN A 120 -26.42 45.05 -57.95
C GLN A 120 -26.05 45.67 -59.33
N GLY A 121 -26.47 44.96 -60.40
CA GLY A 121 -26.56 45.38 -61.82
C GLY A 121 -25.41 44.85 -62.72
N ILE A 122 -25.42 43.67 -63.36
CA ILE A 122 -26.39 42.89 -64.19
C ILE A 122 -26.52 43.36 -65.66
N VAL A 123 -25.84 42.62 -66.55
CA VAL A 123 -26.25 42.10 -67.89
C VAL A 123 -25.15 41.08 -68.31
N ASP A 124 -25.36 39.81 -68.69
CA ASP A 124 -26.49 39.04 -69.28
C ASP A 124 -26.72 39.40 -70.77
N SER A 125 -26.84 38.50 -71.77
CA SER A 125 -27.06 37.03 -71.82
C SER A 125 -26.11 36.36 -72.88
N THR A 126 -26.06 35.06 -73.19
CA THR A 126 -27.03 33.92 -73.27
C THR A 126 -26.34 32.58 -72.94
N ALA A 127 -26.88 31.66 -72.13
CA ALA A 127 -28.07 30.78 -72.31
C ALA A 127 -27.92 29.73 -73.44
N ALA A 128 -28.34 28.44 -73.34
CA ALA A 128 -28.82 27.53 -72.28
C ALA A 128 -29.05 26.11 -72.92
N PRO A 129 -29.57 25.03 -72.26
CA PRO A 129 -29.52 24.56 -70.86
C PRO A 129 -28.87 23.14 -70.74
N LEU A 130 -29.18 22.36 -69.68
CA LEU A 130 -28.48 21.13 -69.25
C LEU A 130 -29.04 19.79 -69.79
N ALA A 131 -28.17 18.79 -69.93
CA ALA A 131 -28.41 17.39 -69.54
C ALA A 131 -27.06 16.68 -69.20
N ALA A 132 -27.06 15.72 -68.28
CA ALA A 132 -25.84 14.99 -67.84
C ALA A 132 -25.58 13.72 -68.69
N PRO A 133 -24.34 13.19 -68.72
CA PRO A 133 -24.00 12.19 -67.71
C PRO A 133 -22.53 12.18 -67.20
N THR A 134 -22.34 11.39 -66.14
CA THR A 134 -21.11 11.05 -65.42
C THR A 134 -19.84 10.80 -66.25
N ARG A 135 -18.71 11.39 -65.86
CA ARG A 135 -17.37 10.78 -66.00
C ARG A 135 -16.51 11.00 -64.77
N SER A 136 -15.72 9.97 -64.43
CA SER A 136 -14.80 9.96 -63.30
C SER A 136 -13.59 10.88 -63.52
N ARG A 137 -13.10 11.49 -62.43
CA ARG A 137 -11.83 12.23 -62.42
C ARG A 137 -10.91 11.58 -61.40
N SER A 138 -9.82 10.98 -61.88
CA SER A 138 -8.85 10.27 -61.05
C SER A 138 -8.16 11.23 -60.08
N VAL A 139 -8.33 11.01 -58.77
CA VAL A 139 -7.54 11.69 -57.74
C VAL A 139 -6.15 11.06 -57.72
N VAL A 140 -5.11 11.87 -57.87
CA VAL A 140 -3.72 11.41 -57.69
C VAL A 140 -3.49 11.16 -56.20
N PRO A 141 -3.13 9.94 -55.77
CA PRO A 141 -2.87 9.68 -54.36
C PRO A 141 -1.53 10.32 -53.95
N THR A 142 -1.56 11.17 -52.93
CA THR A 142 -0.35 11.66 -52.26
C THR A 142 0.40 10.47 -51.65
N PRO A 143 1.70 10.26 -51.97
CA PRO A 143 2.49 9.22 -51.32
C PRO A 143 2.59 9.50 -49.82
N GLY A 144 2.05 8.60 -48.99
CA GLY A 144 2.19 8.68 -47.55
C GLY A 144 3.65 8.52 -47.15
N TYR A 145 4.13 9.34 -46.20
CA TYR A 145 5.49 9.29 -45.69
C TYR A 145 5.67 8.09 -44.74
N ALA A 146 5.61 6.88 -45.28
CA ALA A 146 5.96 5.67 -44.56
C ALA A 146 7.45 5.75 -44.17
N ALA A 147 7.73 5.72 -42.87
CA ALA A 147 9.10 5.68 -42.38
C ALA A 147 9.74 4.34 -42.81
N SER A 148 10.54 4.39 -43.87
CA SER A 148 11.27 3.22 -44.35
C SER A 148 12.34 2.86 -43.33
N VAL A 149 12.04 1.86 -42.49
CA VAL A 149 13.00 1.29 -41.54
C VAL A 149 14.13 0.68 -42.37
N ALA A 150 15.31 1.31 -42.32
CA ALA A 150 16.48 0.80 -43.02
C ALA A 150 16.75 -0.65 -42.56
N PRO A 151 16.95 -1.60 -43.49
CA PRO A 151 17.17 -2.99 -43.11
C PRO A 151 18.44 -3.11 -42.25
N ALA A 152 18.33 -3.85 -41.15
CA ALA A 152 19.45 -4.08 -40.25
C ALA A 152 20.62 -4.70 -41.03
N ALA A 153 21.79 -4.06 -40.99
CA ALA A 153 22.94 -4.48 -41.77
C ALA A 153 23.49 -5.82 -41.25
N THR A 154 23.15 -6.91 -41.94
CA THR A 154 23.72 -8.24 -41.70
C THR A 154 25.23 -8.18 -41.94
N GLY A 155 26.02 -8.61 -40.97
CA GLY A 155 27.49 -8.46 -40.96
C GLY A 155 28.25 -9.32 -41.97
N GLY A 156 28.04 -9.08 -43.27
CA GLY A 156 28.77 -9.73 -44.36
C GLY A 156 30.22 -9.23 -44.47
N GLN A 157 31.12 -10.12 -44.88
CA GLN A 157 32.54 -9.82 -44.97
C GLN A 157 32.85 -8.91 -46.18
N LEU A 158 33.22 -7.65 -45.92
CA LEU A 158 33.42 -6.62 -46.94
C LEU A 158 34.72 -6.82 -47.74
N LYS A 159 34.67 -7.62 -48.81
CA LYS A 159 35.82 -7.89 -49.69
C LYS A 159 35.96 -6.85 -50.80
N LEU A 160 36.78 -5.83 -50.54
CA LEU A 160 37.21 -4.84 -51.54
C LEU A 160 38.46 -5.33 -52.26
N SER A 161 38.53 -5.21 -53.59
CA SER A 161 39.72 -5.58 -54.37
C SER A 161 39.84 -4.75 -55.65
N VAL A 162 40.95 -4.03 -55.80
CA VAL A 162 41.31 -3.27 -57.02
C VAL A 162 42.35 -4.06 -57.82
N ARG A 163 42.32 -3.95 -59.15
CA ARG A 163 43.37 -4.45 -60.05
C ARG A 163 44.06 -3.27 -60.72
N SER A 164 45.38 -3.17 -60.60
CA SER A 164 46.17 -2.11 -61.22
C SER A 164 46.61 -2.51 -62.64
N PRO A 165 46.44 -1.64 -63.65
CA PRO A 165 47.04 -1.87 -64.97
C PRO A 165 48.57 -1.79 -64.90
N GLN A 166 49.24 -2.40 -65.88
CA GLN A 166 50.70 -2.41 -66.00
C GLN A 166 51.06 -1.85 -67.38
N LEU A 167 51.47 -0.59 -67.43
CA LEU A 167 51.77 0.09 -68.69
C LEU A 167 53.26 0.03 -69.02
N GLN A 168 53.59 -0.28 -70.28
CA GLN A 168 54.93 -0.16 -70.86
C GLN A 168 54.90 0.92 -71.96
N LEU A 169 55.92 1.78 -71.95
CA LEU A 169 56.12 2.85 -72.92
C LEU A 169 57.42 2.59 -73.70
N ASN A 170 57.36 2.59 -75.03
CA ASN A 170 58.53 2.51 -75.93
C ASN A 170 58.48 3.66 -76.94
N ALA A 171 59.62 4.26 -77.29
CA ALA A 171 59.72 5.26 -78.36
C ALA A 171 60.58 4.73 -79.51
N LEU A 172 60.12 4.91 -80.74
CA LEU A 172 60.75 4.39 -81.96
C LEU A 172 60.87 5.50 -83.02
N GLY A 173 62.04 5.64 -83.63
CA GLY A 173 62.30 6.59 -84.70
C GLY A 173 63.76 6.52 -85.16
N PRO A 174 64.20 7.42 -86.04
CA PRO A 174 65.60 7.47 -86.47
C PRO A 174 66.51 7.93 -85.31
N ASP A 175 67.74 7.42 -85.32
CA ASP A 175 68.82 7.78 -84.40
C ASP A 175 69.57 9.06 -84.83
N ALA A 176 69.50 9.43 -86.11
CA ALA A 176 70.00 10.70 -86.64
C ALA A 176 68.94 11.40 -87.52
N ILE A 177 68.87 12.74 -87.43
CA ILE A 177 67.91 13.59 -88.17
C ILE A 177 68.63 14.78 -88.82
N THR A 178 68.09 15.30 -89.93
CA THR A 178 68.72 16.37 -90.72
C THR A 178 67.94 17.68 -90.61
N ILE A 179 68.65 18.80 -90.45
CA ILE A 179 68.08 20.16 -90.35
C ILE A 179 67.15 20.45 -91.53
N GLY A 180 65.96 20.97 -91.23
CA GLY A 180 64.94 21.29 -92.24
C GLY A 180 64.34 20.08 -92.97
N LYS A 181 64.59 18.84 -92.53
CA LYS A 181 63.89 17.63 -92.99
C LYS A 181 62.96 17.11 -91.90
N PRO A 182 61.72 16.69 -92.23
CA PRO A 182 60.81 16.12 -91.26
C PRO A 182 61.28 14.71 -90.85
N ALA A 183 61.36 14.47 -89.55
CA ALA A 183 61.61 13.17 -88.94
C ALA A 183 60.38 12.71 -88.13
N GLN A 184 60.06 11.42 -88.20
CA GLN A 184 58.91 10.85 -87.50
C GLN A 184 59.35 9.97 -86.33
N TYR A 185 58.78 10.24 -85.15
CA TYR A 185 58.86 9.35 -83.99
C TYR A 185 57.48 8.77 -83.67
N ARG A 186 57.45 7.51 -83.25
CA ARG A 186 56.26 6.76 -82.86
C ARG A 186 56.42 6.30 -81.42
N ILE A 187 55.47 6.70 -80.58
CA ILE A 187 55.41 6.37 -79.16
C ILE A 187 54.39 5.23 -79.03
N GLN A 188 54.82 4.08 -78.53
CA GLN A 188 53.98 2.91 -78.30
C GLN A 188 53.70 2.77 -76.81
N LEU A 189 52.41 2.72 -76.44
CA LEU A 189 51.95 2.51 -75.08
C LEU A 189 51.14 1.21 -75.02
N SER A 190 51.61 0.24 -74.24
CA SER A 190 51.02 -1.11 -74.13
C SER A 190 50.55 -1.39 -72.71
N ASN A 191 49.29 -1.81 -72.55
CA ASN A 191 48.79 -2.31 -71.26
C ASN A 191 49.03 -3.83 -71.17
N LEU A 192 50.06 -4.23 -70.43
CA LEU A 192 50.44 -5.62 -70.23
C LEU A 192 49.52 -6.37 -69.26
N ALA A 193 48.67 -5.66 -68.50
CA ALA A 193 47.73 -6.26 -67.56
C ALA A 193 46.43 -6.72 -68.24
N SER A 194 45.70 -7.60 -67.53
CA SER A 194 44.34 -8.00 -67.88
C SER A 194 43.24 -7.05 -67.37
N SER A 195 43.61 -5.97 -66.68
CA SER A 195 42.73 -4.88 -66.27
C SER A 195 42.91 -3.68 -67.19
N ASP A 196 41.80 -3.08 -67.63
CA ASP A 196 41.79 -1.84 -68.40
C ASP A 196 42.45 -0.69 -67.62
N ALA A 197 42.94 0.30 -68.37
CA ALA A 197 43.56 1.50 -67.85
C ALA A 197 42.75 2.73 -68.31
N ASP A 198 42.03 3.36 -67.39
CA ASP A 198 41.17 4.51 -67.65
C ASP A 198 41.87 5.84 -67.29
N GLY A 199 41.71 6.86 -68.13
CA GLY A 199 42.23 8.21 -67.90
C GLY A 199 43.76 8.27 -67.83
N ILE A 200 44.43 7.79 -68.88
CA ILE A 200 45.89 7.87 -69.02
C ILE A 200 46.25 9.23 -69.63
N MET A 201 47.30 9.86 -69.11
CA MET A 201 47.94 11.03 -69.73
C MET A 201 49.40 10.69 -70.07
N VAL A 202 49.83 11.00 -71.29
CA VAL A 202 51.23 10.91 -71.73
C VAL A 202 51.70 12.32 -72.08
N ARG A 203 52.86 12.75 -71.58
CA ARG A 203 53.47 14.05 -71.89
C ARG A 203 54.83 13.83 -72.54
N ALA A 204 55.13 14.57 -73.60
CA ALA A 204 56.46 14.65 -74.20
C ALA A 204 56.96 16.10 -74.17
N SER A 205 58.21 16.32 -73.78
CA SER A 205 58.83 17.65 -73.74
C SER A 205 59.93 17.77 -74.79
N LEU A 206 60.02 18.93 -75.43
CA LEU A 206 60.78 19.18 -76.66
C LEU A 206 61.38 20.60 -76.62
N PRO A 207 62.70 20.78 -76.83
CA PRO A 207 63.29 22.11 -76.85
C PRO A 207 62.72 22.99 -77.96
N GLU A 208 62.66 24.30 -77.73
CA GLU A 208 62.09 25.29 -78.67
C GLU A 208 62.72 25.28 -80.07
N SER A 209 63.92 24.73 -80.20
CA SER A 209 64.66 24.56 -81.45
C SER A 209 64.04 23.54 -82.43
N VAL A 210 62.92 22.91 -82.06
CA VAL A 210 62.19 21.93 -82.87
C VAL A 210 60.76 22.39 -83.16
N VAL A 211 60.43 22.53 -84.45
CA VAL A 211 59.06 22.80 -84.88
C VAL A 211 58.29 21.50 -85.07
N ILE A 212 57.24 21.32 -84.27
CA ILE A 212 56.26 20.25 -84.44
C ILE A 212 55.42 20.56 -85.68
N SER A 213 55.55 19.74 -86.73
CA SER A 213 54.84 19.93 -87.99
C SER A 213 53.50 19.21 -88.06
N ARG A 214 53.36 18.08 -87.35
CA ARG A 214 52.11 17.34 -87.20
C ARG A 214 52.11 16.44 -85.96
N LEU A 215 50.93 16.28 -85.36
CA LEU A 215 50.58 15.27 -84.37
C LEU A 215 49.47 14.38 -84.91
N GLU A 216 49.62 13.06 -84.82
CA GLU A 216 48.62 12.07 -85.24
C GLU A 216 48.48 10.98 -84.15
N PRO A 217 47.51 11.12 -83.21
CA PRO A 217 47.18 10.06 -82.25
C PRO A 217 46.30 8.98 -82.90
N ALA A 218 46.62 7.70 -82.71
CA ALA A 218 45.70 6.61 -83.09
C ALA A 218 44.56 6.41 -82.06
N VAL A 219 44.74 6.90 -80.84
CA VAL A 219 43.74 6.86 -79.74
C VAL A 219 43.91 8.12 -78.88
N GLY A 220 42.80 8.72 -78.45
CA GLY A 220 42.81 9.89 -77.57
C GLY A 220 42.95 11.23 -78.28
N VAL A 221 42.98 12.32 -77.50
CA VAL A 221 43.16 13.70 -77.99
C VAL A 221 44.60 14.14 -77.74
N ALA A 222 45.20 14.81 -78.72
CA ALA A 222 46.55 15.37 -78.66
C ALA A 222 46.48 16.91 -78.63
N GLU A 223 47.11 17.54 -77.64
CA GLU A 223 47.18 19.00 -77.51
C GLU A 223 48.64 19.44 -77.28
N LYS A 224 49.05 20.54 -77.92
CA LYS A 224 50.32 21.20 -77.56
C LYS A 224 50.06 22.08 -76.34
N ILE A 225 50.82 21.87 -75.28
CA ILE A 225 50.85 22.75 -74.11
C ILE A 225 51.84 23.88 -74.41
N THR A 226 51.45 25.11 -74.11
CA THR A 226 52.35 26.28 -74.23
C THR A 226 52.99 26.53 -72.87
N ASP A 227 53.95 25.68 -72.53
CA ASP A 227 54.92 25.90 -71.46
C ASP A 227 56.26 26.37 -72.04
N GLU A 228 57.18 26.83 -71.17
CA GLU A 228 58.54 27.30 -71.55
C GLU A 228 59.44 26.17 -72.11
N GLU A 229 58.93 24.93 -72.20
CA GLU A 229 59.61 23.72 -72.67
C GLU A 229 58.85 23.00 -73.80
N GLY A 230 57.96 23.72 -74.51
CA GLY A 230 57.37 23.31 -75.79
C GLY A 230 56.53 22.02 -75.81
N SER A 231 56.00 21.58 -74.66
CA SER A 231 55.50 20.22 -74.46
C SER A 231 54.24 19.84 -75.27
N ILE A 232 54.07 18.54 -75.51
CA ILE A 232 52.86 17.90 -76.04
C ILE A 232 52.24 17.04 -74.93
N ALA A 233 50.91 17.01 -74.84
CA ALA A 233 50.19 16.04 -74.03
C ALA A 233 49.14 15.27 -74.85
N TRP A 234 48.98 13.99 -74.52
CA TRP A 234 47.93 13.12 -75.02
C TRP A 234 47.07 12.62 -73.86
N THR A 235 45.76 12.72 -73.98
CA THR A 235 44.80 12.10 -73.04
C THR A 235 44.10 10.92 -73.71
N ILE A 236 44.18 9.75 -73.08
CA ILE A 236 43.55 8.51 -73.52
C ILE A 236 42.51 8.11 -72.46
N ASP A 237 41.22 8.20 -72.79
CA ASP A 237 40.14 7.93 -71.85
C ASP A 237 40.13 6.48 -71.34
N ARG A 238 40.47 5.51 -72.21
CA ARG A 238 40.54 4.09 -71.87
C ARG A 238 41.44 3.31 -72.83
N LEU A 239 42.39 2.55 -72.30
CA LEU A 239 43.18 1.54 -73.01
C LEU A 239 42.83 0.16 -72.43
N LYS A 240 42.30 -0.75 -73.26
CA LYS A 240 41.87 -2.07 -72.78
C LYS A 240 43.05 -2.92 -72.33
N GLY A 241 42.81 -3.90 -71.47
CA GLY A 241 43.81 -4.92 -71.13
C GLY A 241 44.35 -5.58 -72.39
N GLN A 242 45.67 -5.79 -72.45
CA GLN A 242 46.42 -6.33 -73.60
C GLN A 242 46.35 -5.47 -74.89
N GLN A 243 45.84 -4.24 -74.83
CA GLN A 243 45.83 -3.32 -75.98
C GLN A 243 47.10 -2.46 -76.02
N THR A 244 47.59 -2.20 -77.24
CA THR A 244 48.63 -1.22 -77.53
C THR A 244 48.05 -0.05 -78.32
N ALA A 245 48.37 1.18 -77.91
CA ALA A 245 48.13 2.41 -78.67
C ALA A 245 49.44 2.93 -79.26
N VAL A 246 49.34 3.64 -80.39
CA VAL A 246 50.49 4.28 -81.06
C VAL A 246 50.18 5.76 -81.27
N LEU A 247 51.09 6.62 -80.84
CA LEU A 247 51.00 8.07 -80.96
C LEU A 247 52.15 8.54 -81.84
N THR A 248 51.87 9.34 -82.86
CA THR A 248 52.88 9.75 -83.86
C THR A 248 53.12 11.25 -83.81
N VAL A 249 54.40 11.64 -83.79
CA VAL A 249 54.85 13.04 -83.82
C VAL A 249 55.87 13.24 -84.94
N THR A 250 55.70 14.31 -85.72
CA THR A 250 56.62 14.69 -86.80
C THR A 250 57.35 15.99 -86.46
N LEU A 251 58.66 15.87 -86.25
CA LEU A 251 59.55 16.94 -85.80
C LEU A 251 60.34 17.50 -86.98
N ILE A 252 60.57 18.82 -87.00
CA ILE A 252 61.50 19.49 -87.91
C ILE A 252 62.53 20.23 -87.05
N PRO A 253 63.81 19.79 -87.04
CA PRO A 253 64.88 20.45 -86.31
C PRO A 253 65.39 21.69 -87.06
N ASN A 254 65.57 22.80 -86.33
CA ASN A 254 66.02 24.09 -86.87
C ASN A 254 67.42 24.52 -86.40
N VAL A 255 68.10 23.69 -85.60
CA VAL A 255 69.48 23.89 -85.11
C VAL A 255 70.31 22.61 -85.28
N ASP A 256 71.62 22.69 -85.12
CA ASP A 256 72.59 21.59 -85.19
C ASP A 256 72.91 20.91 -83.84
N GLU A 257 72.23 21.30 -82.76
CA GLU A 257 72.42 20.73 -81.42
C GLU A 257 71.64 19.42 -81.15
N PRO A 258 72.14 18.50 -80.28
CA PRO A 258 71.45 17.27 -79.90
C PRO A 258 70.14 17.50 -79.12
N ILE A 259 69.02 17.13 -79.73
CA ILE A 259 67.68 17.24 -79.14
C ILE A 259 67.41 16.15 -78.10
N LYS A 260 66.99 16.55 -76.89
CA LYS A 260 66.48 15.63 -75.86
C LYS A 260 64.95 15.59 -75.90
N LEU A 261 64.40 14.42 -76.20
CA LEU A 261 62.97 14.13 -76.09
C LEU A 261 62.73 13.35 -74.80
N ASN A 262 62.16 14.00 -73.78
CA ASN A 262 61.69 13.31 -72.57
C ASN A 262 60.22 12.92 -72.74
N ILE A 263 59.80 11.76 -72.21
CA ILE A 263 58.41 11.30 -72.29
C ILE A 263 58.00 10.61 -70.98
N ASP A 264 57.03 11.20 -70.30
CA ASP A 264 56.48 10.73 -69.02
C ASP A 264 54.99 10.32 -69.18
N TRP A 265 54.50 9.46 -68.28
CA TRP A 265 53.09 9.06 -68.26
C TRP A 265 52.52 9.00 -66.85
N ALA A 266 51.21 9.24 -66.73
CA ALA A 266 50.45 9.18 -65.49
C ALA A 266 49.08 8.54 -65.72
N LEU A 267 48.56 7.88 -64.69
CA LEU A 267 47.19 7.33 -64.65
C LEU A 267 46.37 8.14 -63.63
N ARG A 268 45.11 8.44 -63.93
CA ARG A 268 44.20 9.03 -62.92
C ARG A 268 44.03 8.07 -61.73
N PRO A 269 44.12 8.55 -60.47
CA PRO A 269 44.03 7.69 -59.30
C PRO A 269 42.60 7.16 -59.12
N GLN A 270 42.41 5.84 -59.28
CA GLN A 270 41.12 5.20 -59.04
C GLN A 270 40.81 5.17 -57.53
N SER A 271 39.86 6.00 -57.09
CA SER A 271 39.40 6.05 -55.70
C SER A 271 38.25 5.08 -55.44
N LEU A 272 38.40 4.19 -54.47
CA LEU A 272 37.39 3.23 -54.04
C LEU A 272 36.84 3.64 -52.66
N LEU A 273 35.61 4.17 -52.62
CA LEU A 273 34.99 4.70 -51.41
C LEU A 273 33.94 3.71 -50.86
N ALA A 274 34.15 3.25 -49.63
CA ALA A 274 33.21 2.39 -48.91
C ALA A 274 32.54 3.16 -47.75
N THR A 275 31.21 3.18 -47.74
CA THR A 275 30.42 3.77 -46.64
C THR A 275 30.17 2.72 -45.56
N ILE A 276 30.73 2.92 -44.37
CA ILE A 276 30.53 2.03 -43.21
C ILE A 276 29.44 2.62 -42.31
N ALA A 277 28.38 1.86 -42.07
CA ALA A 277 27.31 2.24 -41.15
C ALA A 277 27.73 1.93 -39.70
N VAL A 278 27.81 2.95 -38.85
CA VAL A 278 28.11 2.80 -37.41
C VAL A 278 26.83 2.50 -36.64
N GLN A 279 26.81 1.38 -35.93
CA GLN A 279 25.72 1.00 -35.03
C GLN A 279 26.04 1.40 -33.59
N ARG A 280 25.06 1.91 -32.85
CA ARG A 280 25.12 2.18 -31.41
C ARG A 280 23.85 1.61 -30.75
N PRO A 281 23.92 0.61 -29.86
CA PRO A 281 22.79 0.26 -29.02
C PRO A 281 22.51 1.37 -27.99
N ASP A 282 21.28 1.47 -27.52
CA ASP A 282 20.83 2.31 -26.40
C ASP A 282 19.85 1.47 -25.54
N LEU A 283 19.61 1.83 -24.29
CA LEU A 283 18.59 1.17 -23.46
C LEU A 283 17.83 2.17 -22.59
N ARG A 284 16.50 1.98 -22.55
CA ARG A 284 15.58 2.70 -21.67
C ARG A 284 14.61 1.74 -21.02
N ILE A 285 14.26 2.03 -19.77
CA ILE A 285 13.29 1.27 -19.00
C ILE A 285 12.21 2.20 -18.45
N ALA A 286 10.96 1.76 -18.48
CA ALA A 286 9.81 2.45 -17.89
C ALA A 286 8.93 1.44 -17.13
N ILE A 287 8.27 1.91 -16.07
CA ILE A 287 7.39 1.11 -15.22
C ILE A 287 5.98 1.72 -15.30
N ASP A 288 5.07 1.02 -15.98
CA ASP A 288 3.66 1.39 -16.05
C ASP A 288 2.85 0.55 -15.05
N GLY A 289 1.81 1.15 -14.46
CA GLY A 289 0.99 0.55 -13.42
C GLY A 289 0.23 1.63 -12.63
N PRO A 290 -0.60 1.26 -11.65
CA PRO A 290 -1.30 2.22 -10.80
C PRO A 290 -0.33 3.03 -9.91
N ASP A 291 -0.74 4.24 -9.52
CA ASP A 291 -0.01 5.09 -8.57
C ASP A 291 -0.38 4.79 -7.10
N SER A 292 -1.50 4.08 -6.88
CA SER A 292 -1.90 3.56 -5.57
C SER A 292 -2.63 2.23 -5.70
N VAL A 293 -2.41 1.31 -4.77
CA VAL A 293 -3.04 -0.03 -4.70
C VAL A 293 -3.62 -0.27 -3.31
N LEU A 294 -4.54 -1.23 -3.16
CA LEU A 294 -5.00 -1.67 -1.84
C LEU A 294 -4.10 -2.77 -1.28
N HIS A 295 -3.91 -2.76 0.04
CA HIS A 295 -3.21 -3.81 0.77
C HIS A 295 -3.83 -5.19 0.53
N GLY A 296 -2.99 -6.19 0.24
CA GLY A 296 -3.41 -7.56 -0.04
C GLY A 296 -4.02 -7.81 -1.42
N GLU A 297 -4.32 -6.77 -2.21
CA GLU A 297 -4.83 -6.92 -3.58
C GLU A 297 -3.72 -7.11 -4.61
N SER A 298 -4.00 -7.90 -5.64
CA SER A 298 -3.07 -8.23 -6.71
C SER A 298 -3.19 -7.26 -7.89
N HIS A 299 -2.08 -6.64 -8.29
CA HIS A 299 -2.04 -5.61 -9.33
C HIS A 299 -0.94 -5.90 -10.36
N ILE A 300 -1.25 -5.68 -11.65
CA ILE A 300 -0.31 -5.92 -12.76
C ILE A 300 0.45 -4.65 -13.09
N PHE A 301 1.78 -4.74 -13.05
CA PHE A 301 2.71 -3.73 -13.54
C PHE A 301 3.32 -4.18 -14.87
N ALA A 302 3.52 -3.25 -15.80
CA ALA A 302 4.13 -3.49 -17.09
C ALA A 302 5.48 -2.77 -17.17
N ILE A 303 6.56 -3.53 -17.15
CA ILE A 303 7.92 -3.03 -17.31
C ILE A 303 8.24 -3.06 -18.81
N ARG A 304 8.42 -1.88 -19.41
CA ARG A 304 8.83 -1.71 -20.81
C ARG A 304 10.32 -1.49 -20.89
N VAL A 305 11.03 -2.39 -21.57
CA VAL A 305 12.47 -2.27 -21.86
C VAL A 305 12.64 -2.04 -23.35
N GLN A 306 13.17 -0.88 -23.74
CA GLN A 306 13.26 -0.41 -25.12
C GLN A 306 14.72 -0.14 -25.53
N ASN A 307 15.08 -0.51 -26.75
CA ASN A 307 16.33 -0.14 -27.40
C ASN A 307 16.06 0.89 -28.52
N PRO A 308 16.13 2.21 -28.23
CA PRO A 308 15.97 3.26 -29.24
C PRO A 308 17.26 3.52 -30.05
N GLY A 309 18.29 2.69 -29.89
CA GLY A 309 19.56 2.77 -30.62
C GLY A 309 19.50 2.24 -32.06
N THR A 310 20.61 2.37 -32.77
CA THR A 310 20.81 1.86 -34.15
C THR A 310 21.51 0.50 -34.21
N GLY A 311 21.93 -0.06 -33.06
CA GLY A 311 22.50 -1.40 -32.93
C GLY A 311 21.69 -2.28 -31.97
N PRO A 312 21.83 -3.62 -32.03
CA PRO A 312 21.15 -4.53 -31.11
C PRO A 312 21.78 -4.48 -29.71
N ALA A 313 20.95 -4.33 -28.67
CA ALA A 313 21.33 -4.52 -27.28
C ALA A 313 21.26 -6.02 -26.96
N ARG A 314 22.34 -6.60 -26.42
CA ARG A 314 22.53 -8.04 -26.22
C ARG A 314 22.64 -8.39 -24.74
N ASN A 315 22.39 -9.64 -24.39
CA ASN A 315 22.43 -10.14 -23.01
C ASN A 315 21.63 -9.25 -22.05
N VAL A 316 20.44 -8.83 -22.49
CA VAL A 316 19.59 -7.88 -21.75
C VAL A 316 18.96 -8.59 -20.57
N GLU A 317 19.41 -8.27 -19.36
CA GLU A 317 18.87 -8.77 -18.10
C GLU A 317 18.06 -7.67 -17.40
N LEU A 318 16.81 -8.01 -17.03
CA LEU A 318 15.96 -7.18 -16.19
C LEU A 318 16.02 -7.67 -14.75
N THR A 319 16.32 -6.77 -13.82
CA THR A 319 16.13 -6.97 -12.37
C THR A 319 15.01 -6.05 -11.88
N LEU A 320 14.02 -6.61 -11.18
CA LEU A 320 12.91 -5.90 -10.54
C LEU A 320 12.92 -6.17 -9.02
N SER A 321 12.76 -5.14 -8.20
CA SER A 321 12.73 -5.24 -6.73
C SER A 321 11.70 -4.27 -6.14
N THR A 322 10.98 -4.70 -5.09
CA THR A 322 9.94 -3.91 -4.43
C THR A 322 10.16 -3.88 -2.92
N GLY A 323 10.73 -2.80 -2.39
CA GLY A 323 11.21 -2.75 -1.00
C GLY A 323 12.18 -3.89 -0.67
N ASP A 324 12.00 -4.52 0.49
CA ASP A 324 12.83 -5.64 0.97
C ASP A 324 12.54 -7.01 0.31
N SER A 325 11.69 -7.05 -0.73
CA SER A 325 11.42 -8.28 -1.48
C SER A 325 12.66 -8.82 -2.19
N ALA A 326 12.85 -10.14 -2.21
CA ALA A 326 13.88 -10.76 -3.05
C ALA A 326 13.71 -10.37 -4.54
N PRO A 327 14.78 -9.93 -5.23
CA PRO A 327 14.66 -9.39 -6.58
C PRO A 327 14.28 -10.46 -7.62
N LEU A 328 13.33 -10.12 -8.48
CA LEU A 328 12.98 -10.89 -9.66
C LEU A 328 13.96 -10.57 -10.79
N VAL A 329 14.83 -11.53 -11.12
CA VAL A 329 15.77 -11.44 -12.24
C VAL A 329 15.21 -12.19 -13.46
N LYS A 330 15.30 -11.57 -14.65
CA LYS A 330 14.76 -12.09 -15.90
C LYS A 330 15.64 -11.75 -17.09
N ASP A 331 16.27 -12.77 -17.67
CA ASP A 331 16.91 -12.69 -18.98
C ASP A 331 15.86 -12.47 -20.10
N ILE A 332 16.12 -11.49 -20.96
CA ILE A 332 15.35 -11.09 -22.16
C ILE A 332 16.13 -11.42 -23.45
N GLY A 333 17.44 -11.68 -23.38
CA GLY A 333 18.26 -12.03 -24.53
C GLY A 333 18.72 -10.81 -25.33
N THR A 334 18.17 -10.58 -26.54
CA THR A 334 18.65 -9.52 -27.46
C THR A 334 17.49 -8.67 -27.98
N ILE A 335 17.48 -7.38 -27.61
CA ILE A 335 16.50 -6.39 -28.10
C ILE A 335 17.08 -5.68 -29.32
N GLY A 336 16.46 -5.88 -30.47
CA GLY A 336 16.86 -5.24 -31.74
C GLY A 336 16.71 -3.71 -31.72
N ALA A 337 17.45 -3.03 -32.60
CA ALA A 337 17.34 -1.59 -32.81
C ALA A 337 15.89 -1.16 -33.08
N GLY A 338 15.41 -0.15 -32.36
CA GLY A 338 14.04 0.35 -32.44
C GLY A 338 12.94 -0.56 -31.87
N LYS A 339 13.30 -1.63 -31.14
CA LYS A 339 12.33 -2.56 -30.51
C LYS A 339 12.18 -2.33 -29.00
N GLU A 340 11.09 -2.85 -28.46
CA GLU A 340 10.84 -2.98 -27.03
C GLU A 340 10.30 -4.37 -26.68
N GLU A 341 10.53 -4.78 -25.44
CA GLU A 341 9.92 -5.95 -24.80
C GLU A 341 9.14 -5.50 -23.56
N VAL A 342 7.99 -6.13 -23.31
CA VAL A 342 7.01 -5.69 -22.28
C VAL A 342 6.72 -6.82 -21.30
N ILE A 343 7.36 -6.77 -20.14
CA ILE A 343 7.25 -7.78 -19.09
C ILE A 343 6.10 -7.36 -18.17
N ARG A 344 5.06 -8.20 -18.08
CA ARG A 344 3.97 -8.02 -17.10
C ARG A 344 4.30 -8.81 -15.84
N VAL A 345 4.32 -8.14 -14.70
CA VAL A 345 4.53 -8.76 -13.39
C VAL A 345 3.32 -8.47 -12.52
N GLU A 346 2.81 -9.51 -11.88
CA GLU A 346 1.74 -9.42 -10.90
C GLU A 346 2.35 -9.24 -9.50
N LEU A 347 1.96 -8.17 -8.81
CA LEU A 347 2.49 -7.78 -7.49
C LEU A 347 1.34 -7.68 -6.48
N ILE A 348 1.56 -8.26 -5.29
CA ILE A 348 0.64 -8.19 -4.15
C ILE A 348 1.32 -7.41 -3.04
N ALA A 349 0.78 -6.24 -2.71
CA ALA A 349 1.34 -5.40 -1.65
C ALA A 349 1.04 -5.96 -0.26
N ARG A 350 2.06 -6.12 0.58
CA ARG A 350 1.96 -6.77 1.91
C ARG A 350 2.10 -5.81 3.10
N GLU A 351 2.51 -4.58 2.86
CA GLU A 351 2.75 -3.54 3.86
C GLU A 351 2.15 -2.23 3.34
N ALA A 352 1.56 -1.43 4.23
CA ALA A 352 0.92 -0.16 3.89
C ALA A 352 1.93 1.01 3.88
N GLY A 353 1.61 2.08 3.14
CA GLY A 353 2.50 3.21 2.91
C GLY A 353 3.17 3.17 1.55
N ASN A 354 4.31 3.85 1.41
CA ASN A 354 4.93 4.10 0.10
C ASN A 354 5.83 2.91 -0.30
N LEU A 355 5.42 2.19 -1.35
CA LEU A 355 6.16 1.08 -1.95
C LEU A 355 6.98 1.56 -3.15
N ASP A 356 8.30 1.49 -3.03
CA ASP A 356 9.21 1.76 -4.14
C ASP A 356 9.34 0.53 -5.04
N VAL A 357 8.81 0.63 -6.26
CA VAL A 357 9.00 -0.34 -7.35
C VAL A 357 10.21 0.10 -8.17
N PHE A 358 11.33 -0.61 -8.04
CA PHE A 358 12.58 -0.31 -8.75
C PHE A 358 12.88 -1.38 -9.81
N ALA A 359 13.23 -0.94 -11.02
CA ALA A 359 13.61 -1.81 -12.11
C ALA A 359 14.91 -1.33 -12.79
N SER A 360 15.83 -2.26 -13.04
CA SER A 360 17.11 -2.04 -13.70
C SER A 360 17.25 -2.98 -14.89
N ALA A 361 17.56 -2.45 -16.08
CA ALA A 361 17.94 -3.25 -17.24
C ALA A 361 19.44 -3.06 -17.53
N VAL A 362 20.17 -4.16 -17.69
CA VAL A 362 21.60 -4.24 -17.96
C VAL A 362 21.83 -5.00 -19.27
N SER A 363 22.81 -4.62 -20.08
CA SER A 363 23.10 -5.23 -21.39
C SER A 363 24.54 -4.93 -21.81
N ASP A 364 25.45 -5.90 -21.67
CA ASP A 364 26.89 -5.77 -21.93
C ASP A 364 27.50 -4.48 -21.29
N ASP A 365 27.66 -3.40 -22.06
CA ASP A 365 28.21 -2.10 -21.61
C ASP A 365 27.14 -1.06 -21.18
N LEU A 366 25.85 -1.40 -21.27
CA LEU A 366 24.72 -0.51 -21.01
C LEU A 366 24.00 -0.84 -19.70
N LYS A 367 23.59 0.20 -18.96
CA LYS A 367 22.69 0.09 -17.81
C LYS A 367 21.69 1.24 -17.80
N THR A 368 20.44 0.94 -17.46
CA THR A 368 19.34 1.92 -17.33
C THR A 368 18.44 1.52 -16.16
N GLU A 369 17.92 2.50 -15.43
CA GLU A 369 17.15 2.30 -14.20
C GLU A 369 15.88 3.16 -14.19
N SER A 370 14.82 2.65 -13.56
CA SER A 370 13.58 3.38 -13.30
C SER A 370 13.06 3.04 -11.91
N ARG A 371 12.41 4.01 -11.26
CA ARG A 371 11.71 3.88 -9.99
C ARG A 371 10.31 4.42 -10.16
N LYS A 372 9.32 3.70 -9.65
CA LYS A 372 7.95 4.17 -9.46
C LYS A 372 7.56 3.99 -8.00
N GLU A 373 7.24 5.09 -7.36
CA GLU A 373 6.61 5.12 -6.03
C GLU A 373 5.12 4.76 -6.18
N VAL A 374 4.61 3.89 -5.30
CA VAL A 374 3.21 3.44 -5.30
C VAL A 374 2.66 3.50 -3.88
N LEU A 375 1.55 4.20 -3.66
CA LEU A 375 0.92 4.27 -2.34
C LEU A 375 0.07 3.02 -2.08
N VAL A 376 0.49 2.18 -1.13
CA VAL A 376 -0.29 1.03 -0.65
C VAL A 376 -1.24 1.49 0.45
N ARG A 377 -2.52 1.57 0.12
CA ARG A 377 -3.58 2.05 1.00
C ARG A 377 -4.21 0.90 1.78
N GLN A 378 -4.50 1.11 3.06
CA GLN A 378 -5.09 0.11 3.94
C GLN A 378 -6.11 0.75 4.90
N ALA A 379 -7.28 0.12 5.07
CA ALA A 379 -8.22 0.51 6.11
C ALA A 379 -7.74 0.00 7.47
N LYS A 380 -7.92 0.78 8.54
CA LYS A 380 -7.46 0.47 9.90
C LYS A 380 -8.62 0.64 10.87
N LEU A 381 -9.31 -0.47 11.15
CA LEU A 381 -10.51 -0.46 11.99
C LEU A 381 -10.16 -0.41 13.47
N GLU A 382 -10.78 0.52 14.18
CA GLU A 382 -10.69 0.69 15.63
C GLU A 382 -12.11 0.70 16.21
N ILE A 383 -12.27 0.13 17.41
CA ILE A 383 -13.53 0.09 18.14
C ILE A 383 -13.30 0.48 19.60
N GLU A 384 -14.19 1.29 20.15
CA GLU A 384 -14.19 1.72 21.55
C GLU A 384 -15.58 1.49 22.15
N VAL A 385 -15.64 0.93 23.37
CA VAL A 385 -16.86 0.67 24.14
C VAL A 385 -16.86 1.51 25.41
N MET A 386 -17.80 2.45 25.51
CA MET A 386 -18.01 3.28 26.69
C MET A 386 -19.28 2.86 27.44
N GLY A 387 -19.25 2.90 28.76
CA GLY A 387 -20.42 2.61 29.61
C GLY A 387 -20.35 3.26 30.99
N PRO A 388 -21.38 3.07 31.83
CA PRO A 388 -21.35 3.48 33.22
C PRO A 388 -20.39 2.55 34.00
N PRO A 389 -19.40 3.07 34.75
CA PRO A 389 -18.47 2.22 35.50
C PRO A 389 -19.14 1.52 36.69
N ILE A 390 -20.20 2.11 37.26
CA ILE A 390 -20.98 1.55 38.37
C ILE A 390 -22.49 1.71 38.07
N LYS A 391 -23.27 0.68 38.38
CA LYS A 391 -24.74 0.62 38.30
C LYS A 391 -25.32 -0.15 39.48
N PHE A 392 -26.64 -0.04 39.68
CA PHE A 392 -27.37 -0.90 40.62
C PHE A 392 -28.20 -1.94 39.88
N ALA A 393 -28.34 -3.14 40.47
CA ALA A 393 -29.20 -4.19 39.95
C ALA A 393 -30.65 -3.71 39.79
N ASN A 394 -31.36 -4.24 38.80
CA ASN A 394 -32.68 -3.80 38.34
C ASN A 394 -32.77 -2.32 37.91
N THR A 395 -31.65 -1.68 37.53
CA THR A 395 -31.64 -0.36 36.87
C THR A 395 -31.12 -0.45 35.44
N ASP A 396 -31.55 0.48 34.59
CA ASP A 396 -31.16 0.58 33.18
C ASP A 396 -29.94 1.49 33.00
N GLY A 397 -29.11 1.21 31.97
CA GLY A 397 -27.99 2.06 31.57
C GLY A 397 -27.72 1.97 30.07
N GLY A 398 -26.99 2.96 29.56
CA GLY A 398 -26.58 3.01 28.16
C GLY A 398 -25.14 2.58 27.96
N TYR A 399 -24.86 1.83 26.90
CA TYR A 399 -23.52 1.66 26.35
C TYR A 399 -23.42 2.42 25.03
N ARG A 400 -22.25 2.95 24.73
CA ARG A 400 -21.91 3.56 23.45
C ARG A 400 -20.74 2.81 22.84
N VAL A 401 -20.90 2.39 21.59
CA VAL A 401 -19.81 1.80 20.80
C VAL A 401 -19.49 2.72 19.65
N VAL A 402 -18.23 3.14 19.55
CA VAL A 402 -17.71 3.92 18.43
C VAL A 402 -16.88 2.98 17.56
N VAL A 403 -17.23 2.89 16.29
CA VAL A 403 -16.45 2.16 15.27
C VAL A 403 -15.87 3.19 14.32
N SER A 404 -14.56 3.16 14.10
CA SER A 404 -13.85 4.13 13.28
C SER A 404 -12.85 3.48 12.34
N ASN A 405 -12.50 4.19 11.27
CA ASN A 405 -11.46 3.80 10.33
C ASN A 405 -10.34 4.85 10.34
N ARG A 406 -9.21 4.54 10.99
CA ARG A 406 -8.00 5.37 11.05
C ARG A 406 -6.96 4.99 9.99
N GLY A 407 -7.42 4.44 8.87
CA GLY A 407 -6.63 4.05 7.71
C GLY A 407 -6.99 4.86 6.48
N ASP A 408 -6.13 4.84 5.46
CA ASP A 408 -6.24 5.69 4.28
C ASP A 408 -7.03 5.05 3.13
N SER A 409 -7.57 3.83 3.31
CA SER A 409 -8.59 3.23 2.44
C SER A 409 -9.93 3.06 3.17
N ALA A 410 -11.03 3.03 2.42
CA ALA A 410 -12.32 2.60 2.96
C ALA A 410 -12.32 1.11 3.31
N ALA A 411 -13.03 0.73 4.37
CA ALA A 411 -13.36 -0.66 4.70
C ALA A 411 -14.78 -0.98 4.18
N LYS A 412 -15.02 -2.23 3.75
CA LYS A 412 -16.30 -2.67 3.19
C LYS A 412 -16.88 -3.85 3.97
N ASP A 413 -18.20 -4.00 3.93
CA ASP A 413 -18.95 -5.07 4.61
C ASP A 413 -18.54 -5.21 6.08
N VAL A 414 -18.43 -4.07 6.77
CA VAL A 414 -17.88 -3.97 8.13
C VAL A 414 -18.89 -4.52 9.12
N LEU A 415 -18.60 -5.71 9.66
CA LEU A 415 -19.42 -6.41 10.63
C LEU A 415 -19.07 -5.95 12.04
N VAL A 416 -20.06 -5.50 12.79
CA VAL A 416 -19.93 -5.12 14.22
C VAL A 416 -20.75 -6.13 15.04
N LYS A 417 -20.10 -6.88 15.93
CA LYS A 417 -20.75 -7.89 16.80
C LYS A 417 -20.43 -7.60 18.26
N ILE A 418 -21.47 -7.41 19.07
CA ILE A 418 -21.39 -7.20 20.52
C ILE A 418 -21.88 -8.47 21.23
N LYS A 419 -21.21 -8.85 22.32
CA LYS A 419 -21.63 -9.91 23.26
C LYS A 419 -22.04 -9.25 24.58
N LEU A 420 -23.31 -9.42 24.96
CA LEU A 420 -23.84 -8.88 26.21
C LEU A 420 -23.42 -9.76 27.41
N PRO A 421 -23.11 -9.18 28.58
CA PRO A 421 -22.68 -9.94 29.74
C PRO A 421 -23.83 -10.62 30.50
N VAL A 422 -23.51 -11.67 31.26
CA VAL A 422 -24.50 -12.56 31.90
C VAL A 422 -25.18 -11.88 33.09
N GLY A 423 -26.47 -11.58 32.93
CA GLY A 423 -27.22 -10.73 33.86
C GLY A 423 -27.40 -9.29 33.38
N CYS A 424 -27.11 -9.02 32.11
CA CYS A 424 -27.44 -7.80 31.40
C CYS A 424 -28.36 -8.14 30.21
N ARG A 425 -29.54 -7.51 30.13
CA ARG A 425 -30.54 -7.76 29.08
C ARG A 425 -30.76 -6.52 28.23
N LEU A 426 -30.83 -6.67 26.91
CA LEU A 426 -31.11 -5.56 26.00
C LEU A 426 -32.52 -4.99 26.24
N ILE A 427 -32.64 -3.67 26.18
CA ILE A 427 -33.90 -2.92 26.14
C ILE A 427 -34.10 -2.35 24.72
N SER A 428 -33.04 -1.77 24.15
CA SER A 428 -33.04 -1.29 22.77
C SER A 428 -31.61 -1.15 22.23
N ALA A 429 -31.48 -1.22 20.92
CA ALA A 429 -30.25 -0.90 20.19
C ALA A 429 -30.57 0.10 19.06
N SER A 430 -29.64 1.00 18.79
CA SER A 430 -29.74 1.96 17.68
C SER A 430 -29.60 1.27 16.31
N GLN A 431 -29.94 2.00 15.23
CA GLN A 431 -29.66 1.62 13.83
C GLN A 431 -30.17 0.22 13.40
N ASN A 432 -31.32 -0.22 13.91
CA ASN A 432 -31.98 -1.50 13.54
C ASN A 432 -31.07 -2.74 13.66
N ALA A 433 -30.37 -2.86 14.79
CA ALA A 433 -29.49 -3.99 15.07
C ALA A 433 -30.19 -5.36 14.95
N ALA A 434 -29.47 -6.37 14.46
CA ALA A 434 -29.90 -7.76 14.53
C ALA A 434 -29.52 -8.35 15.90
N GLU A 435 -30.52 -8.81 16.66
CA GLU A 435 -30.31 -9.48 17.96
C GLU A 435 -30.42 -11.00 17.82
N GLN A 436 -29.43 -11.74 18.31
CA GLN A 436 -29.44 -13.21 18.36
C GLN A 436 -28.73 -13.71 19.62
N ALA A 437 -29.43 -14.47 20.47
CA ALA A 437 -28.86 -15.23 21.59
C ALA A 437 -27.82 -14.45 22.44
N GLY A 438 -28.20 -13.28 22.96
CA GLY A 438 -27.32 -12.42 23.79
C GLY A 438 -26.27 -11.63 23.01
N HIS A 439 -26.30 -11.67 21.67
CA HIS A 439 -25.44 -10.86 20.81
C HIS A 439 -26.26 -9.83 20.03
N VAL A 440 -25.64 -8.69 19.74
CA VAL A 440 -26.20 -7.58 18.97
C VAL A 440 -25.27 -7.26 17.80
N GLN A 441 -25.81 -7.17 16.59
CA GLN A 441 -25.02 -7.08 15.37
C GLN A 441 -25.49 -5.99 14.40
N TRP A 442 -24.53 -5.31 13.76
CA TRP A 442 -24.74 -4.41 12.63
C TRP A 442 -23.80 -4.75 11.48
N THR A 443 -24.16 -4.31 10.27
CA THR A 443 -23.28 -4.30 9.11
C THR A 443 -23.25 -2.88 8.53
N ILE A 444 -22.06 -2.29 8.41
CA ILE A 444 -21.84 -1.02 7.72
C ILE A 444 -21.34 -1.35 6.31
N PRO A 445 -22.06 -1.02 5.21
CA PRO A 445 -21.66 -1.42 3.87
C PRO A 445 -20.28 -0.87 3.45
N GLU A 446 -19.99 0.38 3.83
CA GLU A 446 -18.69 1.03 3.59
C GLU A 446 -18.41 2.05 4.70
N LEU A 447 -17.16 2.08 5.17
CA LEU A 447 -16.66 2.99 6.20
C LEU A 447 -15.38 3.67 5.68
N ASN A 448 -15.49 4.95 5.32
CA ASN A 448 -14.42 5.72 4.68
C ASN A 448 -13.26 6.04 5.63
N PRO A 449 -12.08 6.45 5.12
CA PRO A 449 -11.02 7.06 5.93
C PRO A 449 -11.54 8.16 6.84
N ASP A 450 -11.06 8.17 8.09
CA ASP A 450 -11.43 9.11 9.16
C ASP A 450 -12.94 9.17 9.50
N GLN A 451 -13.74 8.22 9.02
CA GLN A 451 -15.16 8.13 9.32
C GLN A 451 -15.41 7.33 10.61
N ASP A 452 -16.29 7.88 11.46
CA ASP A 452 -16.78 7.26 12.70
C ASP A 452 -18.27 6.94 12.57
N VAL A 453 -18.68 5.79 13.11
CA VAL A 453 -20.09 5.39 13.25
C VAL A 453 -20.35 4.99 14.69
N VAL A 454 -21.41 5.55 15.27
CA VAL A 454 -21.74 5.39 16.69
C VAL A 454 -22.99 4.54 16.86
N PHE A 455 -22.90 3.52 17.71
CA PHE A 455 -24.00 2.65 18.11
C PHE A 455 -24.27 2.82 19.59
N ASP A 456 -25.37 3.48 19.93
CA ASP A 456 -25.91 3.49 21.30
C ASP A 456 -26.74 2.21 21.53
N LEU A 457 -26.56 1.59 22.70
CA LEU A 457 -27.36 0.49 23.23
C LEU A 457 -27.92 0.89 24.59
N LYS A 458 -29.08 0.33 24.96
CA LYS A 458 -29.67 0.47 26.29
C LYS A 458 -29.98 -0.91 26.86
N CYS A 459 -29.51 -1.17 28.08
CA CYS A 459 -29.63 -2.46 28.74
C CYS A 459 -30.16 -2.34 30.19
N LEU A 460 -30.80 -3.40 30.68
CA LEU A 460 -31.18 -3.60 32.08
C LEU A 460 -30.15 -4.48 32.77
N PHE A 461 -29.63 -4.06 33.92
CA PHE A 461 -28.70 -4.84 34.72
C PHE A 461 -29.47 -5.69 35.74
N GLU A 462 -29.78 -6.94 35.41
CA GLU A 462 -30.65 -7.83 36.19
C GLU A 462 -29.90 -8.56 37.33
N ALA A 463 -28.57 -8.70 37.25
CA ALA A 463 -27.75 -9.34 38.28
C ALA A 463 -26.54 -8.50 38.73
N ALA A 464 -26.23 -8.58 40.03
CA ALA A 464 -25.06 -7.96 40.63
C ALA A 464 -23.75 -8.69 40.27
N GLY A 465 -22.62 -7.97 40.33
CA GLY A 465 -21.30 -8.44 39.93
C GLY A 465 -20.66 -7.51 38.88
N ASP A 466 -19.41 -7.80 38.50
CA ASP A 466 -18.74 -7.06 37.42
C ASP A 466 -19.19 -7.61 36.05
N GLN A 467 -19.88 -6.78 35.28
CA GLN A 467 -20.53 -7.12 34.00
C GLN A 467 -19.68 -6.59 32.83
N GLN A 468 -18.95 -7.47 32.14
CA GLN A 468 -18.04 -7.12 31.05
C GLN A 468 -18.69 -7.29 29.67
N ILE A 469 -19.09 -6.19 29.04
CA ILE A 469 -19.52 -6.18 27.63
C ILE A 469 -18.28 -6.26 26.72
N SER A 470 -18.37 -6.98 25.61
CA SER A 470 -17.33 -6.96 24.57
C SER A 470 -17.93 -6.63 23.20
N ALA A 471 -17.18 -5.86 22.40
CA ALA A 471 -17.52 -5.53 21.03
C ALA A 471 -16.35 -5.86 20.11
N ALA A 472 -16.66 -6.45 18.97
CA ALA A 472 -15.71 -6.76 17.90
C ALA A 472 -16.17 -6.11 16.59
N VAL A 473 -15.23 -5.55 15.84
CA VAL A 473 -15.42 -5.11 14.46
C VAL A 473 -14.55 -5.97 13.53
N LYS A 474 -15.08 -6.33 12.36
CA LYS A 474 -14.37 -7.12 11.33
C LYS A 474 -14.70 -6.64 9.91
N SER A 475 -13.69 -6.60 9.03
CA SER A 475 -13.86 -6.41 7.59
C SER A 475 -12.79 -7.21 6.85
N GLY A 476 -13.19 -8.27 6.15
CA GLY A 476 -12.25 -9.22 5.54
C GLY A 476 -11.28 -9.83 6.57
N LEU A 477 -9.99 -9.47 6.46
CA LEU A 477 -8.91 -9.86 7.39
C LEU A 477 -8.70 -8.86 8.54
N LEU A 478 -9.24 -7.64 8.44
CA LEU A 478 -9.14 -6.62 9.48
C LEU A 478 -10.05 -6.98 10.64
N GLN A 479 -9.55 -6.86 11.86
CA GLN A 479 -10.33 -7.07 13.09
C GLN A 479 -9.82 -6.17 14.21
N SER A 480 -10.74 -5.71 15.06
CA SER A 480 -10.42 -5.03 16.33
C SER A 480 -11.47 -5.38 17.38
N ILE A 481 -11.08 -5.39 18.65
CA ILE A 481 -11.92 -5.83 19.78
C ILE A 481 -11.65 -4.90 20.97
N ASP A 482 -12.71 -4.46 21.64
CA ASP A 482 -12.65 -3.74 22.91
C ASP A 482 -13.69 -4.28 23.90
N THR A 483 -13.45 -4.05 25.20
CA THR A 483 -14.31 -4.55 26.29
C THR A 483 -14.44 -3.53 27.42
N PHE A 484 -15.66 -3.32 27.92
CA PHE A 484 -15.94 -2.43 29.04
C PHE A 484 -16.57 -3.18 30.22
N SER A 485 -16.17 -2.86 31.44
CA SER A 485 -16.68 -3.49 32.66
C SER A 485 -17.52 -2.54 33.50
N THR A 486 -18.81 -2.85 33.67
CA THR A 486 -19.72 -2.16 34.57
C THR A 486 -19.85 -2.94 35.88
N ARG A 487 -19.48 -2.34 37.01
CA ARG A 487 -19.76 -2.91 38.33
C ARG A 487 -21.24 -2.75 38.68
N VAL A 488 -21.96 -3.85 38.84
CA VAL A 488 -23.36 -3.84 39.28
C VAL A 488 -23.43 -4.18 40.76
N GLU A 489 -23.76 -3.18 41.57
CA GLU A 489 -24.00 -3.33 43.00
C GLU A 489 -25.48 -3.65 43.28
N ALA A 490 -25.77 -4.22 44.45
CA ALA A 490 -27.15 -4.42 44.88
C ALA A 490 -27.27 -4.11 46.38
N ILE A 491 -28.21 -3.23 46.71
CA ILE A 491 -28.50 -2.76 48.07
C ILE A 491 -29.89 -3.26 48.47
N ALA A 492 -30.09 -3.65 49.73
CA ALA A 492 -31.45 -3.71 50.27
C ALA A 492 -31.79 -2.34 50.89
N ASP A 493 -33.07 -2.01 50.99
CA ASP A 493 -33.55 -0.80 51.68
C ASP A 493 -34.80 -1.22 52.46
N LEU A 494 -34.65 -1.43 53.77
CA LEU A 494 -35.78 -1.78 54.61
C LEU A 494 -36.47 -0.51 55.09
N LYS A 495 -37.75 -0.33 54.73
CA LYS A 495 -38.64 0.60 55.40
C LYS A 495 -39.54 -0.16 56.38
N MET A 496 -39.60 0.34 57.61
CA MET A 496 -40.63 -0.03 58.59
C MET A 496 -41.78 0.98 58.58
N LEU A 497 -43.00 0.51 58.83
CA LEU A 497 -44.17 1.28 59.22
C LEU A 497 -44.81 0.57 60.43
N VAL A 498 -45.36 1.35 61.36
CA VAL A 498 -46.16 0.86 62.48
C VAL A 498 -47.57 1.44 62.32
N ASN A 499 -48.58 0.60 62.49
CA ASN A 499 -49.99 1.01 62.59
C ASN A 499 -50.46 0.72 64.02
N ASP A 500 -50.83 1.76 64.76
CA ASP A 500 -51.28 1.68 66.15
C ASP A 500 -52.83 1.65 66.27
N PRO A 501 -53.39 1.23 67.43
CA PRO A 501 -54.83 1.17 67.62
C PRO A 501 -55.46 2.58 67.70
N THR A 502 -56.22 2.93 66.67
CA THR A 502 -56.75 4.27 66.41
C THR A 502 -57.54 4.92 67.56
N GLY A 503 -56.91 5.89 68.25
CA GLY A 503 -57.55 6.69 69.30
C GLY A 503 -57.65 5.99 70.66
N PRO A 504 -58.33 6.58 71.65
CA PRO A 504 -58.34 6.04 73.02
C PRO A 504 -58.92 4.63 73.10
N ARG A 505 -58.40 3.81 74.03
CA ARG A 505 -58.88 2.44 74.29
C ARG A 505 -59.12 2.19 75.79
N PRO A 506 -60.14 1.41 76.18
CA PRO A 506 -60.33 1.02 77.56
C PRO A 506 -59.24 0.04 78.01
N ILE A 507 -58.93 0.03 79.31
CA ILE A 507 -58.14 -1.04 79.92
C ILE A 507 -58.92 -2.37 79.87
N GLY A 508 -58.22 -3.49 79.72
CA GLY A 508 -58.82 -4.82 79.60
C GLY A 508 -59.27 -5.22 78.19
N GLU A 509 -59.27 -4.32 77.20
CA GLU A 509 -59.49 -4.69 75.79
C GLU A 509 -58.19 -5.21 75.14
N GLU A 510 -58.31 -6.20 74.25
CA GLU A 510 -57.21 -6.61 73.37
C GLU A 510 -57.06 -5.61 72.21
N VAL A 511 -55.99 -4.82 72.23
CA VAL A 511 -55.60 -3.95 71.11
C VAL A 511 -54.68 -4.68 70.14
N THR A 512 -54.62 -4.18 68.90
CA THR A 512 -53.74 -4.70 67.85
C THR A 512 -52.75 -3.62 67.40
N TYR A 513 -51.48 -3.97 67.34
CA TYR A 513 -50.41 -3.22 66.68
C TYR A 513 -49.94 -4.02 65.46
N GLU A 514 -49.81 -3.36 64.30
CA GLU A 514 -49.28 -3.97 63.07
C GLU A 514 -47.93 -3.34 62.73
N ILE A 515 -46.95 -4.17 62.34
CA ILE A 515 -45.64 -3.73 61.86
C ILE A 515 -45.51 -4.21 60.41
N GLU A 516 -45.34 -3.28 59.47
CA GLU A 516 -45.02 -3.58 58.08
C GLU A 516 -43.55 -3.34 57.81
N ILE A 517 -42.87 -4.29 57.16
CA ILE A 517 -41.47 -4.21 56.78
C ILE A 517 -41.37 -4.46 55.28
N THR A 518 -41.14 -3.41 54.50
CA THR A 518 -40.99 -3.47 53.04
C THR A 518 -39.51 -3.38 52.67
N ASN A 519 -39.02 -4.32 51.86
CA ASN A 519 -37.75 -4.15 51.17
C ASN A 519 -37.97 -3.40 49.84
N ARG A 520 -37.48 -2.18 49.78
CA ARG A 520 -37.50 -1.26 48.63
C ARG A 520 -36.26 -1.34 47.76
N GLY A 521 -35.21 -2.01 48.25
CA GLY A 521 -33.94 -2.16 47.55
C GLY A 521 -33.98 -3.24 46.48
N THR A 522 -32.83 -3.42 45.83
CA THR A 522 -32.62 -4.29 44.67
C THR A 522 -31.94 -5.62 45.04
N LYS A 523 -31.41 -5.73 46.26
CA LYS A 523 -30.95 -6.96 46.92
C LYS A 523 -32.00 -7.46 47.93
N ALA A 524 -32.08 -8.77 48.15
CA ALA A 524 -32.85 -9.30 49.27
C ALA A 524 -32.17 -9.00 50.62
N ALA A 525 -32.93 -8.59 51.63
CA ALA A 525 -32.45 -8.48 53.00
C ALA A 525 -32.55 -9.84 53.71
N PHE A 526 -31.59 -10.17 54.58
CA PHE A 526 -31.53 -11.47 55.26
C PHE A 526 -31.52 -11.36 56.78
N ASN A 527 -31.96 -12.41 57.47
CA ASN A 527 -31.87 -12.55 58.93
C ASN A 527 -32.44 -11.34 59.70
N VAL A 528 -33.55 -10.78 59.21
CA VAL A 528 -34.13 -9.53 59.71
C VAL A 528 -34.80 -9.80 61.06
N LYS A 529 -34.25 -9.21 62.12
CA LYS A 529 -34.77 -9.31 63.49
C LYS A 529 -35.82 -8.22 63.72
N VAL A 530 -36.89 -8.55 64.45
CA VAL A 530 -37.94 -7.59 64.81
C VAL A 530 -38.27 -7.69 66.29
N LEU A 531 -38.35 -6.53 66.93
CA LEU A 531 -38.60 -6.36 68.36
C LEU A 531 -39.77 -5.41 68.58
N GLY A 532 -40.74 -5.83 69.40
CA GLY A 532 -41.75 -4.94 69.98
C GLY A 532 -41.46 -4.72 71.46
N GLN A 533 -41.54 -3.49 71.94
CA GLN A 533 -41.37 -3.12 73.35
C GLN A 533 -42.55 -2.28 73.83
N PHE A 534 -42.97 -2.50 75.07
CA PHE A 534 -44.14 -1.90 75.69
C PHE A 534 -43.79 -1.21 77.02
N SER A 535 -44.35 -0.03 77.26
CA SER A 535 -44.26 0.65 78.56
C SER A 535 -45.03 -0.09 79.66
N SER A 536 -44.58 -0.01 80.92
CA SER A 536 -45.26 -0.63 82.05
C SER A 536 -46.73 -0.20 82.19
N GLY A 537 -47.64 -1.13 81.96
CA GLY A 537 -49.09 -0.88 81.96
C GLY A 537 -49.83 -1.57 80.81
N ILE A 538 -49.10 -2.11 79.83
CA ILE A 538 -49.63 -2.93 78.73
C ILE A 538 -48.69 -4.12 78.49
N GLU A 539 -49.27 -5.30 78.28
CA GLU A 539 -48.56 -6.57 78.12
C GLU A 539 -49.00 -7.30 76.84
N PRO A 540 -48.09 -7.92 76.07
CA PRO A 540 -48.43 -8.65 74.85
C PRO A 540 -48.99 -10.05 75.15
N ILE A 541 -50.14 -10.38 74.55
CA ILE A 541 -50.85 -11.66 74.75
C ILE A 541 -50.51 -12.67 73.65
N ARG A 542 -50.41 -12.22 72.39
CA ARG A 542 -50.27 -13.10 71.21
C ARG A 542 -49.76 -12.36 69.98
N THR A 543 -49.18 -13.09 69.02
CA THR A 543 -48.69 -12.54 67.75
C THR A 543 -49.27 -13.26 66.53
N LYS A 544 -49.18 -12.63 65.36
CA LYS A 544 -49.39 -13.24 64.04
C LYS A 544 -48.31 -12.76 63.04
N GLY A 545 -48.27 -13.37 61.86
CA GLY A 545 -47.36 -13.02 60.76
C GLY A 545 -46.06 -13.83 60.76
N HIS A 546 -45.42 -13.99 61.92
CA HIS A 546 -44.20 -14.80 62.08
C HIS A 546 -44.09 -15.40 63.49
N THR A 547 -43.24 -16.41 63.66
CA THR A 547 -42.99 -17.05 64.96
C THR A 547 -42.28 -16.09 65.92
N SER A 548 -42.71 -16.04 67.17
CA SER A 548 -42.18 -15.13 68.19
C SER A 548 -41.98 -15.80 69.56
N LYS A 549 -41.33 -15.07 70.47
CA LYS A 549 -41.30 -15.31 71.91
C LYS A 549 -41.91 -14.09 72.61
N LEU A 550 -42.87 -14.35 73.49
CA LEU A 550 -43.46 -13.36 74.39
C LEU A 550 -42.64 -13.29 75.67
N LEU A 551 -42.37 -12.07 76.15
CA LEU A 551 -41.72 -11.74 77.41
C LEU A 551 -42.52 -10.58 78.06
N SER A 552 -42.39 -10.36 79.37
CA SER A 552 -43.05 -9.21 80.01
C SER A 552 -42.53 -7.90 79.40
N GLY A 553 -43.46 -7.05 78.94
CA GLY A 553 -43.20 -5.81 78.24
C GLY A 553 -42.56 -5.94 76.85
N GLN A 554 -42.40 -7.15 76.28
CA GLN A 554 -41.58 -7.34 75.09
C GLN A 554 -41.99 -8.52 74.20
N VAL A 555 -41.88 -8.33 72.88
CA VAL A 555 -42.06 -9.38 71.86
C VAL A 555 -40.78 -9.48 71.04
N VAL A 556 -40.19 -10.67 71.00
CA VAL A 556 -39.03 -10.98 70.15
C VAL A 556 -39.48 -11.90 69.04
N PHE A 557 -39.54 -11.41 67.79
CA PHE A 557 -39.76 -12.31 66.66
C PHE A 557 -38.49 -13.14 66.38
N ASN A 558 -38.67 -14.39 65.99
CA ASN A 558 -37.56 -15.13 65.37
C ASN A 558 -37.10 -14.37 64.12
N PRO A 559 -35.82 -14.42 63.72
CA PRO A 559 -35.37 -13.72 62.52
C PRO A 559 -36.17 -14.15 61.29
N ILE A 560 -36.54 -13.19 60.44
CA ILE A 560 -37.13 -13.43 59.13
C ILE A 560 -35.98 -13.82 58.20
N PRO A 561 -35.95 -15.04 57.62
CA PRO A 561 -34.77 -15.52 56.90
C PRO A 561 -34.40 -14.65 55.70
N ARG A 562 -35.39 -14.17 54.94
CA ARG A 562 -35.23 -13.39 53.71
C ARG A 562 -36.45 -12.49 53.47
N ILE A 563 -36.22 -11.26 52.98
CA ILE A 563 -37.23 -10.38 52.39
C ILE A 563 -36.74 -9.92 51.02
N ASP A 564 -37.37 -10.41 49.96
CA ASP A 564 -37.01 -10.09 48.57
C ASP A 564 -37.34 -8.65 48.15
N PRO A 565 -36.66 -8.11 47.12
CA PRO A 565 -36.99 -6.83 46.50
C PRO A 565 -38.49 -6.64 46.21
N GLY A 566 -39.03 -5.50 46.62
CA GLY A 566 -40.44 -5.14 46.46
C GLY A 566 -41.42 -5.94 47.32
N LYS A 567 -40.96 -6.78 48.25
CA LYS A 567 -41.84 -7.55 49.16
C LYS A 567 -42.02 -6.85 50.50
N THR A 568 -43.20 -7.05 51.09
CA THR A 568 -43.55 -6.58 52.43
C THR A 568 -43.88 -7.78 53.32
N VAL A 569 -43.28 -7.84 54.50
CA VAL A 569 -43.72 -8.73 55.59
C VAL A 569 -44.59 -7.93 56.54
N LYS A 570 -45.72 -8.52 56.94
CA LYS A 570 -46.61 -7.96 57.97
C LYS A 570 -46.54 -8.80 59.24
N LEU A 571 -46.31 -8.15 60.37
CA LEU A 571 -46.33 -8.76 61.69
C LEU A 571 -47.43 -8.12 62.53
N THR A 572 -48.05 -8.91 63.41
CA THR A 572 -49.12 -8.42 64.29
C THR A 572 -48.79 -8.75 65.73
N ILE A 573 -48.89 -7.77 66.62
CA ILE A 573 -48.84 -7.97 68.07
C ILE A 573 -50.20 -7.60 68.64
N ILE A 574 -50.74 -8.46 69.49
CA ILE A 574 -52.00 -8.22 70.20
C ILE A 574 -51.69 -8.16 71.70
N ALA A 575 -52.10 -7.07 72.34
CA ALA A 575 -51.70 -6.69 73.69
C ALA A 575 -52.89 -6.13 74.47
N GLN A 576 -52.79 -6.07 75.80
CA GLN A 576 -53.87 -5.60 76.67
C GLN A 576 -53.33 -4.67 77.75
N ALA A 577 -53.95 -3.51 77.90
CA ALA A 577 -53.60 -2.54 78.95
C ALA A 577 -54.24 -2.93 80.29
N ASN A 578 -53.43 -2.96 81.34
CA ASN A 578 -53.84 -3.16 82.74
C ASN A 578 -53.76 -1.88 83.59
N LYS A 579 -53.17 -0.79 83.07
CA LYS A 579 -53.16 0.55 83.69
C LYS A 579 -53.70 1.61 82.70
N PRO A 580 -54.45 2.62 83.16
CA PRO A 580 -54.78 3.79 82.35
C PRO A 580 -53.57 4.72 82.21
N GLY A 581 -53.57 5.56 81.18
CA GLY A 581 -52.49 6.51 80.87
C GLY A 581 -52.12 6.51 79.39
N ASN A 582 -51.20 7.39 78.99
CA ASN A 582 -50.56 7.29 77.68
C ASN A 582 -49.49 6.21 77.77
N LEU A 583 -49.71 5.08 77.09
CA LEU A 583 -48.76 3.97 77.05
C LEU A 583 -48.04 3.98 75.71
N ILE A 584 -46.78 3.54 75.70
CA ILE A 584 -45.87 3.63 74.57
C ILE A 584 -45.63 2.23 74.02
N PHE A 585 -45.70 2.11 72.69
CA PHE A 585 -45.22 0.97 71.93
C PHE A 585 -44.04 1.40 71.06
N ARG A 586 -42.93 0.68 71.14
CA ARG A 586 -41.76 0.88 70.27
C ARG A 586 -41.50 -0.37 69.45
N ALA A 587 -41.51 -0.23 68.13
CA ALA A 587 -40.99 -1.24 67.21
C ALA A 587 -39.52 -0.95 66.88
N ALA A 588 -38.70 -2.00 66.78
CA ALA A 588 -37.35 -1.91 66.27
C ALA A 588 -37.04 -3.06 65.30
N VAL A 589 -36.30 -2.76 64.24
CA VAL A 589 -35.86 -3.71 63.21
C VAL A 589 -34.36 -3.63 63.07
N GLU A 590 -33.70 -4.79 63.09
CA GLU A 590 -32.26 -4.92 62.84
C GLU A 590 -31.99 -5.91 61.69
N CYS A 591 -31.19 -5.48 60.72
CA CYS A 591 -30.59 -6.33 59.70
C CYS A 591 -29.06 -6.12 59.70
N LEU A 592 -28.30 -7.15 59.30
CA LEU A 592 -26.82 -7.12 59.25
C LEU A 592 -26.27 -7.03 57.82
N ASP A 593 -27.06 -7.42 56.82
CA ASP A 593 -26.72 -7.27 55.41
C ASP A 593 -27.95 -6.78 54.63
N PRO A 594 -28.05 -5.46 54.35
CA PRO A 594 -27.18 -4.38 54.82
C PRO A 594 -27.38 -4.08 56.31
N GLU A 595 -26.38 -3.48 56.98
CA GLU A 595 -26.55 -3.01 58.35
C GLU A 595 -27.65 -1.94 58.40
N THR A 596 -28.78 -2.30 59.01
CA THR A 596 -29.99 -1.48 59.03
C THR A 596 -30.58 -1.52 60.42
N LYS A 597 -30.76 -0.36 61.05
CA LYS A 597 -31.34 -0.22 62.40
C LYS A 597 -32.45 0.83 62.35
N LEU A 598 -33.69 0.36 62.42
CA LEU A 598 -34.89 1.21 62.40
C LEU A 598 -35.55 1.16 63.77
N SER A 599 -36.10 2.29 64.22
CA SER A 599 -37.01 2.33 65.36
C SER A 599 -38.14 3.31 65.09
N VAL A 600 -39.36 2.93 65.47
CA VAL A 600 -40.57 3.76 65.45
C VAL A 600 -41.23 3.61 66.82
N GLU A 601 -41.76 4.72 67.34
CA GLU A 601 -42.38 4.80 68.65
C GLU A 601 -43.68 5.58 68.56
N ASP A 602 -44.77 4.96 69.02
CA ASP A 602 -46.13 5.51 69.02
C ASP A 602 -46.73 5.40 70.42
N SER A 603 -47.72 6.25 70.74
CA SER A 603 -48.39 6.23 72.05
C SER A 603 -49.91 6.25 71.95
N THR A 604 -50.52 5.20 72.52
CA THR A 604 -51.96 5.03 72.62
C THR A 604 -52.44 5.44 74.02
N ARG A 605 -53.55 6.17 74.11
CA ARG A 605 -54.14 6.57 75.40
C ARG A 605 -55.15 5.55 75.93
N TYR A 606 -54.87 5.01 77.10
CA TYR A 606 -55.74 4.06 77.80
C TYR A 606 -56.55 4.71 78.94
N PHE A 607 -57.79 4.26 79.13
CA PHE A 607 -58.72 4.80 80.13
C PHE A 607 -59.52 3.72 80.88
N GLY A 608 -60.08 4.09 82.04
CA GLY A 608 -60.83 3.20 82.92
C GLY A 608 -60.14 2.97 84.27
N SER A 609 -60.90 2.47 85.24
CA SER A 609 -60.44 2.11 86.59
C SER A 609 -60.29 0.60 86.72
N GLN A 610 -59.23 0.13 87.40
CA GLN A 610 -59.10 -1.29 87.71
C GLN A 610 -60.28 -1.73 88.58
N VAL A 611 -61.02 -2.75 88.13
CA VAL A 611 -62.10 -3.35 88.93
C VAL A 611 -61.45 -4.24 89.99
N SER A 612 -61.22 -3.68 91.17
CA SER A 612 -60.73 -4.44 92.33
C SER A 612 -61.78 -5.45 92.79
N THR A 613 -61.64 -6.71 92.38
CA THR A 613 -62.45 -7.83 92.83
C THR A 613 -62.06 -8.26 94.25
N THR A 614 -62.32 -7.38 95.23
CA THR A 614 -62.14 -7.67 96.65
C THR A 614 -62.97 -8.91 97.05
N PRO A 615 -62.36 -9.97 97.61
CA PRO A 615 -63.10 -11.15 98.00
C PRO A 615 -64.07 -10.83 99.14
N ARG A 616 -65.32 -11.28 99.01
CA ARG A 616 -66.39 -11.05 99.99
C ARG A 616 -66.09 -11.84 101.28
N PRO A 617 -66.06 -11.21 102.47
CA PRO A 617 -65.71 -11.90 103.71
C PRO A 617 -66.77 -12.91 104.16
N THR A 618 -66.30 -13.94 104.86
CA THR A 618 -67.02 -15.15 105.26
C THR A 618 -68.15 -14.91 106.27
N ARG A 619 -69.29 -15.59 106.11
CA ARG A 619 -70.26 -15.75 107.22
C ARG A 619 -69.98 -17.05 107.97
N VAL A 620 -69.42 -16.94 109.17
CA VAL A 620 -69.26 -18.06 110.10
C VAL A 620 -70.64 -18.50 110.63
N GLY A 621 -70.88 -19.81 110.70
CA GLY A 621 -72.17 -20.40 111.06
C GLY A 621 -72.04 -21.62 111.99
N ARG A 622 -71.71 -21.34 113.26
CA ARG A 622 -71.95 -22.11 114.50
C ARG A 622 -71.82 -23.65 114.46
N ASN A 623 -70.95 -24.18 115.33
CA ASN A 623 -70.97 -25.60 115.73
C ASN A 623 -72.34 -26.00 116.29
N ASP A 624 -72.73 -27.26 116.06
CA ASP A 624 -73.04 -28.22 117.13
C ASP A 624 -72.89 -29.65 116.55
N GLY A 625 -72.55 -30.63 117.40
CA GLY A 625 -72.48 -32.07 117.06
C GLY A 625 -73.24 -32.90 118.11
N PRO A 626 -72.95 -34.21 118.31
CA PRO A 626 -71.97 -35.07 117.65
C PRO A 626 -72.53 -36.50 117.34
N GLN A 627 -71.63 -37.50 117.26
CA GLN A 627 -71.85 -38.95 117.48
C GLN A 627 -72.55 -39.83 116.41
N SER A 628 -71.71 -40.41 115.55
CA SER A 628 -71.47 -41.87 115.42
C SER A 628 -72.64 -42.88 115.48
N ARG A 629 -72.70 -43.72 114.43
CA ARG A 629 -72.31 -45.13 114.60
C ARG A 629 -71.59 -45.66 113.36
#